data_AF-A0A098B899-F1
#
_entry.id   AF-A0A098B899-F1
#
_cell.length_a   1.000
_cell.length_b   1.000
_cell.length_c   1.000
_cell.angle_alpha   90.00
_cell.angle_beta   90.00
_cell.angle_gamma   90.00
#
_symmetry.space_group_name_H-M   'P 1'
#
loop_
_entity.id
_entity.type
_entity.pdbx_description
1 polymer ?
#
loop_
_entity_poly.entity_id
_entity_poly.type
_entity_poly.pdbx_seq_one_letter_code
_entity_poly.pdbx_strand_id
1 'polypeptide(L)'
;MRNSKGKLILAAIWIAFTLISYYFALVPINLQSPGFWVFLIYVLGVGAGLFLLHQVFVEKRLTLTKHIGSYLVMATLLVTIVGGIMLLYSLPVFHAKAYANLIDKQEGDFAKDVEELPINQIPTVDRDTALRLGDRKMGEIVELVSQFNVAPDYTQINYQGKPVRVSPLEYADFFKWLSNTKEGLPSYIRVDMVTGNVELVTPEQSIKYSESELFFENVRRYLRMHYPMAIFGDFSFEVDEQGVPYWIVSVRHNTIGLFGGTDIKEAIMLNATTGEHQKLKLEEVPEWVDRVYDADLVVGQVNYNGRYQNGFINSIFGQKGVLATTEGYNYLALHDDVYLYTGITSVVRDESNIGFILINMRTKETTFYGIPSAEEYSAMGSAQGAVQEKGYVSTFPLLLNIEGNPVYFMSLKDAAGLIKMYALVDAQNYQKVVVGNTLEEALRAFTGRSGTVTETTPEEPKEEFDIQGKITDIQNVVMDGNTYFYILLDGRSDIFVASIKVSEKLPFLKIGDEIQGRYVEKYKGVHEIMRLQ
;
A
#
# COMPACT_ATOMS: atom_id res chain seq x y z
N MET A 1 16.03 63.85 7.90
CA MET A 1 16.79 62.68 8.43
C MET A 1 15.97 61.73 9.31
N ARG A 2 14.89 62.15 10.00
CA ARG A 2 14.13 61.29 10.94
C ARG A 2 13.28 60.19 10.27
N ASN A 3 12.76 60.40 9.05
CA ASN A 3 11.91 59.41 8.34
C ASN A 3 12.68 58.28 7.62
N SER A 4 13.98 58.46 7.32
CA SER A 4 14.77 57.41 6.63
C SER A 4 15.09 56.24 7.56
N LYS A 5 15.39 56.51 8.84
CA LYS A 5 15.63 55.47 9.86
C LYS A 5 14.39 54.60 10.09
N GLY A 6 13.18 55.18 10.14
CA GLY A 6 11.93 54.43 10.29
C GLY A 6 11.66 53.47 9.12
N LYS A 7 11.95 53.90 7.88
CA LYS A 7 11.80 53.05 6.68
C LYS A 7 12.80 51.90 6.63
N LEU A 8 14.04 52.13 7.09
CA LEU A 8 15.04 51.07 7.22
C LEU A 8 14.65 50.02 8.26
N ILE A 9 14.09 50.45 9.40
CA ILE A 9 13.59 49.53 10.44
C ILE A 9 12.43 48.69 9.90
N LEU A 10 11.48 49.29 9.18
CA LEU A 10 10.37 48.55 8.56
C LEU A 10 10.85 47.54 7.52
N ALA A 11 11.84 47.92 6.69
CA ALA A 11 12.44 47.00 5.74
C ALA A 11 13.11 45.82 6.44
N ALA A 12 13.83 46.07 7.54
CA ALA A 12 14.44 45.01 8.34
C ALA A 12 13.39 44.08 8.97
N ILE A 13 12.29 44.63 9.51
CA ILE A 13 11.17 43.84 10.06
C ILE A 13 10.55 42.98 8.95
N TRP A 14 10.32 43.54 7.77
CA TRP A 14 9.74 42.80 6.64
C TRP A 14 10.66 41.69 6.12
N ILE A 15 11.97 41.93 6.05
CA ILE A 15 12.95 40.90 5.69
C ILE A 15 13.00 39.81 6.76
N ALA A 16 13.06 40.18 8.05
CA ALA A 16 13.04 39.21 9.14
C ALA A 16 11.77 38.37 9.11
N PHE A 17 10.60 39.00 8.92
CA PHE A 17 9.33 38.31 8.72
C PHE A 17 9.39 37.34 7.56
N THR A 18 9.91 37.76 6.40
CA THR A 18 10.04 36.90 5.22
C THR A 18 10.89 35.67 5.50
N LEU A 19 12.04 35.85 6.14
CA LEU A 19 12.96 34.76 6.50
C LEU A 19 12.34 33.80 7.52
N ILE A 20 11.69 34.34 8.55
CA ILE A 20 10.99 33.54 9.56
C ILE A 20 9.83 32.77 8.91
N SER A 21 9.01 33.42 8.10
CA SER A 21 7.91 32.76 7.39
C SER A 21 8.42 31.68 6.45
N TYR A 22 9.52 31.91 5.72
CA TYR A 22 10.14 30.90 4.86
C TYR A 22 10.60 29.68 5.66
N TYR A 23 11.26 29.91 6.80
CA TYR A 23 11.76 28.86 7.69
C TYR A 23 10.66 27.91 8.20
N PHE A 24 9.45 28.42 8.45
CA PHE A 24 8.33 27.61 8.89
C PHE A 24 7.47 27.07 7.74
N ALA A 25 7.29 27.83 6.67
CA ALA A 25 6.43 27.41 5.55
C ALA A 25 7.10 26.40 4.62
N LEU A 26 8.44 26.33 4.61
CA LEU A 26 9.23 25.37 3.82
C LEU A 26 8.85 25.33 2.33
N VAL A 27 8.46 26.48 1.78
CA VAL A 27 8.01 26.61 0.40
C VAL A 27 9.21 26.47 -0.55
N PRO A 28 9.12 25.68 -1.63
CA PRO A 28 10.19 25.63 -2.63
C PRO A 28 10.32 26.98 -3.35
N ILE A 29 11.54 27.48 -3.52
CA ILE A 29 11.84 28.68 -4.29
C ILE A 29 11.87 28.28 -5.78
N ASN A 30 10.69 27.96 -6.31
CA ASN A 30 10.54 27.44 -7.67
C ASN A 30 9.27 28.01 -8.30
N LEU A 31 9.40 28.57 -9.51
CA LEU A 31 8.29 29.16 -10.25
C LEU A 31 7.21 28.14 -10.63
N GLN A 32 7.54 26.85 -10.74
CA GLN A 32 6.56 25.80 -10.98
C GLN A 32 5.74 25.42 -9.73
N SER A 33 6.13 25.88 -8.53
CA SER A 33 5.38 25.58 -7.32
C SER A 33 4.25 26.58 -7.09
N PRO A 34 2.97 26.16 -7.05
CA PRO A 34 1.87 27.06 -6.67
C PRO A 34 2.07 27.70 -5.30
N GLY A 35 2.62 26.93 -4.34
CA GLY A 35 2.93 27.41 -3.00
C GLY A 35 3.91 28.59 -3.00
N PHE A 36 4.87 28.63 -3.92
CA PHE A 36 5.80 29.75 -4.07
C PHE A 36 5.10 31.04 -4.47
N TRP A 37 4.17 30.98 -5.41
CA TRP A 37 3.37 32.15 -5.82
C TRP A 37 2.50 32.65 -4.69
N VAL A 38 1.83 31.76 -3.96
CA VAL A 38 1.04 32.12 -2.77
C VAL A 38 1.93 32.78 -1.72
N PHE A 39 3.12 32.24 -1.46
CA PHE A 39 4.08 32.80 -0.52
C PHE A 39 4.57 34.19 -0.94
N LEU A 40 4.89 34.38 -2.23
CA LEU A 40 5.28 35.69 -2.78
C LEU A 40 4.16 36.72 -2.62
N ILE A 41 2.93 36.36 -2.99
CA ILE A 41 1.75 37.23 -2.83
C ILE A 41 1.57 37.63 -1.36
N TYR A 42 1.71 36.66 -0.45
CA TYR A 42 1.61 36.87 0.99
C TYR A 42 2.68 37.83 1.51
N VAL A 43 3.96 37.56 1.22
CA VAL A 43 5.08 38.39 1.69
C VAL A 43 5.01 39.81 1.10
N LEU A 44 4.70 39.95 -0.18
CA LEU A 44 4.55 41.25 -0.83
C LEU A 44 3.34 42.01 -0.25
N GLY A 45 2.22 41.34 -0.03
CA GLY A 45 1.01 41.90 0.58
C GLY A 45 1.24 42.39 2.01
N VAL A 46 1.92 41.60 2.84
CA VAL A 46 2.31 42.00 4.21
C VAL A 46 3.26 43.20 4.16
N GLY A 47 4.27 43.17 3.28
CA GLY A 47 5.16 44.30 3.08
C GLY A 47 4.41 45.57 2.69
N ALA A 48 3.52 45.49 1.70
CA ALA A 48 2.66 46.60 1.28
C ALA A 48 1.85 47.16 2.46
N GLY A 49 1.20 46.29 3.23
CA GLY A 49 0.45 46.67 4.44
C GLY A 49 1.31 47.40 5.46
N LEU A 50 2.48 46.86 5.82
CA LEU A 50 3.42 47.47 6.77
C LEU A 50 3.83 48.89 6.35
N PHE A 51 4.21 49.09 5.09
CA PHE A 51 4.65 50.39 4.60
C PHE A 51 3.50 51.40 4.45
N LEU A 52 2.30 50.97 4.04
CA LEU A 52 1.12 51.85 3.94
C LEU A 52 0.57 52.23 5.31
N LEU A 53 0.48 51.29 6.25
CA LEU A 53 0.03 51.57 7.62
C LEU A 53 0.99 52.55 8.31
N HIS A 54 2.30 52.39 8.15
CA HIS A 54 3.26 53.37 8.67
C HIS A 54 2.99 54.76 8.11
N GLN A 55 2.65 54.86 6.83
CA GLN A 55 2.33 56.13 6.20
C GLN A 55 1.11 56.80 6.82
N VAL A 56 0.03 56.03 7.02
CA VAL A 56 -1.22 56.52 7.59
C VAL A 56 -1.06 56.92 9.06
N PHE A 57 -0.44 56.06 9.88
CA PHE A 57 -0.41 56.25 11.33
C PHE A 57 0.77 57.11 11.81
N VAL A 58 1.92 57.08 11.12
CA VAL A 58 3.13 57.81 11.52
C VAL A 58 3.34 59.06 10.67
N GLU A 59 3.29 58.93 9.35
CA GLU A 59 3.45 60.09 8.45
C GLU A 59 2.15 60.92 8.31
N LYS A 60 1.01 60.42 8.85
CA LYS A 60 -0.33 61.04 8.78
C LYS A 60 -0.72 61.47 7.36
N ARG A 61 -0.28 60.70 6.37
CA ARG A 61 -0.51 60.97 4.95
C ARG A 61 -0.68 59.65 4.22
N LEU A 62 -1.55 59.61 3.21
CA LEU A 62 -1.67 58.49 2.28
C LEU A 62 -1.37 59.00 0.88
N THR A 63 -0.31 58.48 0.26
CA THR A 63 0.04 58.79 -1.14
C THR A 63 0.25 57.49 -1.88
N LEU A 64 -0.58 57.27 -2.89
CA LEU A 64 -0.63 56.02 -3.65
C LEU A 64 0.32 56.00 -4.85
N THR A 65 1.10 57.07 -5.07
CA THR A 65 2.01 57.20 -6.21
C THR A 65 3.44 57.45 -5.75
N LYS A 66 4.40 56.71 -6.33
CA LYS A 66 5.86 56.83 -6.05
C LYS A 66 6.29 56.49 -4.61
N HIS A 67 5.60 55.56 -3.95
CA HIS A 67 5.97 55.03 -2.63
C HIS A 67 6.22 53.52 -2.65
N ILE A 68 7.11 53.05 -1.77
CA ILE A 68 7.46 51.62 -1.64
C ILE A 68 6.20 50.76 -1.44
N GLY A 69 5.30 51.17 -0.52
CA GLY A 69 4.03 50.47 -0.30
C GLY A 69 3.17 50.36 -1.57
N SER A 70 3.05 51.44 -2.36
CA SER A 70 2.32 51.41 -3.64
C SER A 70 2.98 50.52 -4.69
N TYR A 71 4.31 50.48 -4.77
CA TYR A 71 5.03 49.58 -5.67
C TYR A 71 4.85 48.12 -5.27
N LEU A 72 4.83 47.82 -3.96
CA LEU A 72 4.56 46.48 -3.45
C LEU A 72 3.13 46.04 -3.76
N VAL A 73 2.11 46.90 -3.59
CA VAL A 73 0.72 46.59 -4.01
C VAL A 73 0.66 46.27 -5.50
N MET A 74 1.29 47.09 -6.34
CA MET A 74 1.32 46.85 -7.79
C MET A 74 2.04 45.54 -8.13
N ALA A 75 3.15 45.22 -7.46
CA ALA A 75 3.86 43.97 -7.61
C ALA A 75 3.00 42.78 -7.18
N THR A 76 2.33 42.85 -6.03
CA THR A 76 1.39 41.81 -5.57
C THR A 76 0.30 41.58 -6.61
N LEU A 77 -0.33 42.65 -7.11
CA LEU A 77 -1.39 42.54 -8.13
C LEU A 77 -0.86 41.90 -9.43
N LEU A 78 0.33 42.31 -9.89
CA LEU A 78 0.95 41.75 -11.08
C LEU A 78 1.26 40.26 -10.90
N VAL A 79 1.86 39.86 -9.77
CA VAL A 79 2.17 38.45 -9.47
C VAL A 79 0.88 37.62 -9.41
N THR A 80 -0.18 38.13 -8.79
CA THR A 80 -1.49 37.46 -8.76
C THR A 80 -2.09 37.29 -10.16
N ILE A 81 -2.05 38.34 -10.99
CA ILE A 81 -2.58 38.28 -12.36
C ILE A 81 -1.77 37.28 -13.20
N VAL A 82 -0.44 37.37 -13.17
CA VAL A 82 0.44 36.48 -13.93
C VAL A 82 0.28 35.03 -13.47
N GLY A 83 0.30 34.79 -12.15
CA GLY A 83 0.08 33.46 -11.58
C GLY A 83 -1.30 32.90 -11.97
N GLY A 84 -2.35 33.73 -11.94
CA GLY A 84 -3.69 33.35 -12.37
C GLY A 84 -3.76 32.97 -13.85
N ILE A 85 -3.11 33.74 -14.74
CA ILE A 85 -3.03 33.41 -16.18
C ILE A 85 -2.30 32.08 -16.39
N MET A 86 -1.17 31.87 -15.72
CA MET A 86 -0.38 30.63 -15.85
C MET A 86 -1.14 29.41 -15.29
N LEU A 87 -1.94 29.59 -14.24
CA LEU A 87 -2.85 28.56 -13.70
C LEU A 87 -3.92 28.19 -14.73
N LEU A 88 -4.60 29.19 -15.30
CA LEU A 88 -5.62 28.94 -16.32
C LEU A 88 -5.04 28.26 -17.56
N TYR A 89 -3.87 28.71 -18.02
CA TYR A 89 -3.19 28.10 -19.16
C TYR A 89 -2.84 26.63 -18.89
N SER A 90 -2.45 26.29 -17.65
CA SER A 90 -2.08 24.92 -17.29
C SER A 90 -3.28 23.96 -17.21
N LEU A 91 -4.53 24.40 -17.35
CA LEU A 91 -5.70 23.54 -17.16
C LEU A 91 -5.89 22.47 -18.26
N PRO A 92 -6.50 21.31 -17.92
CA PRO A 92 -6.78 20.24 -18.89
C PRO A 92 -7.65 20.64 -20.08
N VAL A 93 -8.47 21.70 -19.95
CA VAL A 93 -9.31 22.20 -21.06
C VAL A 93 -8.50 22.60 -22.29
N PHE A 94 -7.27 23.11 -22.07
CA PHE A 94 -6.37 23.51 -23.15
C PHE A 94 -5.39 22.39 -23.54
N HIS A 95 -5.11 21.46 -22.61
CA HIS A 95 -4.02 20.48 -22.73
C HIS A 95 -4.44 19.02 -22.52
N ALA A 96 -5.70 18.67 -22.80
CA ALA A 96 -6.26 17.34 -22.51
C ALA A 96 -5.41 16.16 -22.98
N LYS A 97 -4.89 16.23 -24.21
CA LYS A 97 -4.01 15.18 -24.76
C LYS A 97 -2.67 15.08 -24.02
N ALA A 98 -2.07 16.20 -23.65
CA ALA A 98 -0.82 16.19 -22.89
C ALA A 98 -1.04 15.57 -21.50
N TYR A 99 -2.17 15.89 -20.85
CA TYR A 99 -2.56 15.26 -19.59
C TYR A 99 -2.80 13.75 -19.75
N ALA A 100 -3.44 13.33 -20.85
CA ALA A 100 -3.68 11.91 -21.12
C ALA A 100 -2.35 11.13 -21.30
N ASN A 101 -1.32 11.79 -21.83
CA ASN A 101 -0.02 11.19 -22.13
C ASN A 101 1.00 11.31 -20.98
N LEU A 102 0.57 11.72 -19.78
CA LEU A 102 1.45 11.74 -18.58
C LEU A 102 1.85 10.34 -18.14
N ILE A 103 1.07 9.33 -18.51
CA ILE A 103 1.36 7.94 -18.30
C ILE A 103 1.15 7.20 -19.61
N ASP A 104 2.11 6.37 -19.97
CA ASP A 104 2.02 5.47 -21.11
C ASP A 104 1.77 4.07 -20.56
N LYS A 105 0.66 3.46 -20.97
CA LYS A 105 0.28 2.12 -20.49
C LYS A 105 0.48 1.13 -21.61
N GLN A 106 1.13 0.03 -21.28
CA GLN A 106 1.30 -1.10 -22.18
C GLN A 106 0.20 -2.12 -21.92
N GLU A 107 -0.24 -2.83 -22.96
CA GLU A 107 -1.19 -3.93 -22.81
C GLU A 107 -0.42 -5.19 -22.41
N GLY A 108 -0.79 -5.80 -21.28
CA GLY A 108 -0.21 -7.04 -20.76
C GLY A 108 -1.14 -8.24 -20.89
N ASP A 109 -0.56 -9.43 -20.80
CA ASP A 109 -1.27 -10.72 -20.73
C ASP A 109 -1.14 -11.28 -19.32
N PHE A 110 -2.23 -11.23 -18.56
CA PHE A 110 -2.25 -11.61 -17.14
C PHE A 110 -1.68 -12.99 -16.86
N ALA A 111 -2.06 -13.98 -17.67
CA ALA A 111 -1.66 -15.37 -17.42
C ALA A 111 -0.16 -15.59 -17.67
N LYS A 112 0.50 -14.69 -18.40
CA LYS A 112 1.93 -14.75 -18.72
C LYS A 112 2.77 -13.83 -17.84
N ASP A 113 2.26 -12.63 -17.60
CA ASP A 113 3.04 -11.54 -17.00
C ASP A 113 2.87 -11.47 -15.47
N VAL A 114 1.75 -11.96 -14.93
CA VAL A 114 1.52 -12.03 -13.48
C VAL A 114 1.84 -13.43 -12.99
N GLU A 115 3.00 -13.60 -12.36
CA GLU A 115 3.41 -14.89 -11.80
C GLU A 115 2.49 -15.34 -10.64
N GLU A 116 2.33 -16.65 -10.50
CA GLU A 116 1.67 -17.23 -9.33
C GLU A 116 2.57 -17.04 -8.11
N LEU A 117 2.12 -16.18 -7.19
CA LEU A 117 2.86 -15.90 -5.96
C LEU A 117 2.85 -17.12 -5.04
N PRO A 118 3.99 -17.50 -4.46
CA PRO A 118 4.00 -18.50 -3.41
C PRO A 118 3.25 -17.96 -2.18
N ILE A 119 2.62 -18.86 -1.43
CA ILE A 119 1.79 -18.52 -0.27
C ILE A 119 2.51 -17.61 0.72
N ASN A 120 3.82 -17.84 0.90
CA ASN A 120 4.68 -17.08 1.81
C ASN A 120 5.08 -15.69 1.29
N GLN A 121 4.55 -15.22 0.17
CA GLN A 121 4.74 -13.87 -0.38
C GLN A 121 3.41 -13.12 -0.55
N ILE A 122 2.27 -13.76 -0.31
CA ILE A 122 0.95 -13.09 -0.41
C ILE A 122 0.78 -12.18 0.82
N PRO A 123 0.68 -10.85 0.64
CA PRO A 123 0.53 -9.94 1.76
C PRO A 123 -0.89 -10.04 2.34
N THR A 124 -1.00 -10.61 3.53
CA THR A 124 -2.25 -10.79 4.29
C THR A 124 -2.59 -9.57 5.15
N VAL A 125 -1.59 -8.75 5.49
CA VAL A 125 -1.70 -7.60 6.41
C VAL A 125 -1.79 -6.29 5.64
N ASP A 126 -2.94 -5.62 5.73
CA ASP A 126 -3.12 -4.27 5.22
C ASP A 126 -2.51 -3.20 6.15
N ARG A 127 -2.40 -1.96 5.66
CA ARG A 127 -1.80 -0.85 6.40
C ARG A 127 -2.40 -0.66 7.79
N ASP A 128 -3.73 -0.68 7.88
CA ASP A 128 -4.43 -0.43 9.15
C ASP A 128 -4.16 -1.53 10.17
N THR A 129 -3.99 -2.77 9.72
CA THR A 129 -3.65 -3.90 10.59
C THR A 129 -2.19 -3.83 11.01
N ALA A 130 -1.28 -3.46 10.11
CA ALA A 130 0.13 -3.20 10.45
C ALA A 130 0.26 -2.10 11.52
N LEU A 131 -0.51 -1.02 11.40
CA LEU A 131 -0.58 0.06 12.39
C LEU A 131 -0.98 -0.45 13.77
N ARG A 132 -2.08 -1.21 13.86
CA ARG A 132 -2.53 -1.83 15.12
C ARG A 132 -1.50 -2.80 15.71
N LEU A 133 -0.88 -3.61 14.86
CA LEU A 133 0.12 -4.59 15.27
C LEU A 133 1.38 -3.90 15.83
N GLY A 134 1.84 -2.83 15.17
CA GLY A 134 2.97 -2.03 15.65
C GLY A 134 2.67 -1.29 16.95
N ASP A 135 1.49 -0.67 17.09
CA ASP A 135 1.08 -0.03 18.35
C ASP A 135 1.04 -1.02 19.51
N ARG A 136 0.51 -2.23 19.27
CA ARG A 136 0.50 -3.30 20.27
C ARG A 136 1.92 -3.72 20.65
N LYS A 137 2.80 -3.90 19.66
CA LYS A 137 4.20 -4.25 19.92
C LYS A 137 4.91 -3.17 20.73
N MET A 138 4.65 -1.90 20.41
CA MET A 138 5.21 -0.77 21.14
C MET A 138 4.73 -0.74 22.60
N GLY A 139 3.46 -1.06 22.84
CA GLY A 139 2.88 -1.16 24.18
C GLY A 139 3.49 -2.27 25.06
N GLU A 140 4.08 -3.31 24.47
CA GLU A 140 4.77 -4.38 25.20
C GLU A 140 6.15 -3.94 25.74
N ILE A 141 6.74 -2.87 25.18
CA ILE A 141 8.12 -2.45 25.47
C ILE A 141 8.09 -1.26 26.45
N VAL A 142 8.05 -1.58 27.74
CA VAL A 142 7.89 -0.62 28.86
C VAL A 142 8.87 0.54 28.80
N GLU A 143 10.11 0.29 28.38
CA GLU A 143 11.17 1.31 28.32
C GLU A 143 10.89 2.39 27.27
N LEU A 144 10.22 2.03 26.17
CA LEU A 144 10.02 2.92 25.02
C LEU A 144 8.62 3.54 24.98
N VAL A 145 7.59 2.85 25.48
CA VAL A 145 6.18 3.27 25.36
C VAL A 145 5.90 4.65 25.98
N SER A 146 6.69 5.07 26.97
CA SER A 146 6.52 6.38 27.62
C SER A 146 7.25 7.53 26.91
N GLN A 147 8.10 7.21 25.92
CA GLN A 147 8.99 8.15 25.26
C GLN A 147 8.64 8.33 23.78
N PHE A 148 8.18 7.27 23.12
CA PHE A 148 7.96 7.24 21.68
C PHE A 148 6.60 6.62 21.33
N ASN A 149 6.07 7.02 20.17
CA ASN A 149 4.99 6.33 19.45
C ASN A 149 5.53 5.76 18.14
N VAL A 150 4.72 5.00 17.41
CA VAL A 150 5.04 4.57 16.05
C VAL A 150 4.40 5.56 15.07
N ALA A 151 5.19 6.05 14.12
CA ALA A 151 4.67 6.96 13.10
C ALA A 151 3.64 6.22 12.21
N PRO A 152 2.66 6.92 11.60
CA PRO A 152 1.62 6.27 10.82
C PRO A 152 2.10 5.82 9.43
N ASP A 153 3.35 6.04 9.03
CA ASP A 153 3.88 5.82 7.68
C ASP A 153 3.56 4.42 7.13
N TYR A 154 4.09 3.38 7.78
CA TYR A 154 3.97 1.96 7.39
C TYR A 154 4.13 1.75 5.88
N THR A 155 5.20 2.32 5.31
CA THR A 155 5.57 2.18 3.91
C THR A 155 5.78 0.71 3.58
N GLN A 156 5.12 0.23 2.53
CA GLN A 156 5.38 -1.12 2.02
C GLN A 156 6.63 -1.10 1.16
N ILE A 157 7.54 -1.99 1.49
CA ILE A 157 8.79 -2.24 0.78
C ILE A 157 8.94 -3.75 0.60
N ASN A 158 9.83 -4.13 -0.29
CA ASN A 158 10.33 -5.49 -0.39
C ASN A 158 11.73 -5.54 0.23
N TYR A 159 11.86 -6.31 1.32
CA TYR A 159 13.10 -6.42 2.07
C TYR A 159 13.56 -7.88 2.04
N GLN A 160 14.71 -8.16 1.43
CA GLN A 160 15.27 -9.51 1.32
C GLN A 160 14.27 -10.50 0.67
N GLY A 161 13.56 -10.05 -0.37
CA GLY A 161 12.57 -10.86 -1.11
C GLY A 161 11.28 -11.15 -0.34
N LYS A 162 10.98 -10.38 0.72
CA LYS A 162 9.73 -10.46 1.49
C LYS A 162 9.02 -9.12 1.54
N PRO A 163 7.70 -9.08 1.32
CA PRO A 163 6.93 -7.86 1.51
C PRO A 163 6.83 -7.52 3.00
N VAL A 164 7.33 -6.35 3.37
CA VAL A 164 7.27 -5.84 4.74
C VAL A 164 6.76 -4.40 4.75
N ARG A 165 6.20 -3.97 5.89
CA ARG A 165 5.92 -2.55 6.14
C ARG A 165 6.89 -2.01 7.17
N VAL A 166 7.49 -0.86 6.87
CA VAL A 166 8.40 -0.17 7.80
C VAL A 166 7.82 1.17 8.24
N SER A 167 8.02 1.50 9.51
CA SER A 167 7.60 2.78 10.06
C SER A 167 8.60 3.27 11.11
N PRO A 168 9.08 4.52 11.05
CA PRO A 168 9.95 5.06 12.09
C PRO A 168 9.18 5.26 13.39
N LEU A 169 9.89 5.35 14.51
CA LEU A 169 9.31 5.88 15.73
C LEU A 169 9.13 7.40 15.63
N GLU A 170 8.30 7.94 16.51
CA GLU A 170 8.17 9.38 16.72
C GLU A 170 8.22 9.72 18.21
N TYR A 171 8.68 10.92 18.55
CA TYR A 171 8.62 11.39 19.93
C TYR A 171 7.17 11.57 20.37
N ALA A 172 6.81 11.07 21.56
CA ALA A 172 5.43 11.12 22.02
C ALA A 172 4.92 12.56 22.28
N ASP A 173 5.82 13.47 22.68
CA ASP A 173 5.53 14.90 22.84
C ASP A 173 6.81 15.75 22.78
N PHE A 174 6.65 17.08 22.88
CA PHE A 174 7.76 18.04 22.86
C PHE A 174 8.80 17.83 23.98
N PHE A 175 8.37 17.46 25.19
CA PHE A 175 9.30 17.21 26.30
C PHE A 175 10.07 15.91 26.06
N LYS A 176 9.43 14.89 25.48
CA LYS A 176 10.09 13.65 25.07
C LYS A 176 11.09 13.89 23.94
N TRP A 177 10.75 14.75 22.99
CA TRP A 177 11.71 15.22 21.99
C TRP A 177 12.91 15.89 22.67
N LEU A 178 12.69 16.85 23.57
CA LEU A 178 13.77 17.58 24.23
C LEU A 178 14.72 16.67 25.04
N SER A 179 14.19 15.62 25.69
CA SER A 179 15.01 14.68 26.45
C SER A 179 15.78 13.70 25.58
N ASN A 180 15.26 13.35 24.40
CA ASN A 180 15.80 12.25 23.58
C ASN A 180 16.47 12.70 22.27
N THR A 181 16.27 13.94 21.79
CA THR A 181 16.79 14.43 20.48
C THR A 181 18.32 14.28 20.33
N LYS A 182 19.09 14.38 21.42
CA LYS A 182 20.54 14.12 21.40
C LYS A 182 20.88 12.69 21.04
N GLU A 183 20.06 11.73 21.45
CA GLU A 183 20.19 10.30 21.16
C GLU A 183 19.46 9.91 19.87
N GLY A 184 18.42 10.64 19.49
CA GLY A 184 17.62 10.37 18.29
C GLY A 184 16.56 9.30 18.54
N LEU A 185 15.92 8.84 17.48
CA LEU A 185 14.97 7.72 17.56
C LEU A 185 15.76 6.41 17.55
N PRO A 186 15.59 5.54 18.56
CA PRO A 186 16.47 4.39 18.74
C PRO A 186 16.21 3.24 17.77
N SER A 187 15.00 3.17 17.22
CA SER A 187 14.52 2.02 16.46
C SER A 187 13.46 2.43 15.44
N TYR A 188 13.08 1.48 14.58
CA TYR A 188 11.89 1.55 13.74
C TYR A 188 11.12 0.22 13.82
N ILE A 189 9.85 0.24 13.44
CA ILE A 189 8.99 -0.95 13.38
C ILE A 189 9.07 -1.56 11.98
N ARG A 190 9.21 -2.88 11.94
CA ARG A 190 9.06 -3.69 10.74
C ARG A 190 7.95 -4.72 10.94
N VAL A 191 6.97 -4.74 10.05
CA VAL A 191 5.86 -5.69 10.06
C VAL A 191 5.99 -6.59 8.83
N ASP A 192 6.10 -7.89 9.05
CA ASP A 192 6.02 -8.88 7.99
C ASP A 192 4.58 -8.95 7.47
N MET A 193 4.39 -8.70 6.17
CA MET A 193 3.03 -8.57 5.62
C MET A 193 2.31 -9.90 5.43
N VAL A 194 3.01 -11.02 5.55
CA VAL A 194 2.48 -12.37 5.31
C VAL A 194 2.05 -13.00 6.62
N THR A 195 2.90 -12.88 7.64
CA THR A 195 2.71 -13.47 8.97
C THR A 195 2.10 -12.50 9.98
N GLY A 196 2.21 -11.19 9.75
CA GLY A 196 1.87 -10.15 10.73
C GLY A 196 2.83 -10.09 11.92
N ASN A 197 4.00 -10.75 11.83
CA ASN A 197 5.02 -10.62 12.86
C ASN A 197 5.57 -9.19 12.89
N VAL A 198 5.77 -8.66 14.09
CA VAL A 198 6.26 -7.29 14.31
C VAL A 198 7.59 -7.30 15.03
N GLU A 199 8.57 -6.66 14.42
CA GLU A 199 9.91 -6.50 14.95
C GLU A 199 10.19 -5.03 15.23
N LEU A 200 10.80 -4.76 16.39
CA LEU A 200 11.41 -3.48 16.68
C LEU A 200 12.89 -3.60 16.30
N VAL A 201 13.29 -2.96 15.20
CA VAL A 201 14.64 -3.05 14.67
C VAL A 201 15.44 -1.85 15.15
N THR A 202 16.58 -2.11 15.79
CA THR A 202 17.52 -1.09 16.24
C THR A 202 18.65 -0.98 15.22
N PRO A 203 18.73 0.10 14.42
CA PRO A 203 19.86 0.34 13.54
C PRO A 203 21.16 0.55 14.33
N GLU A 204 22.31 0.37 13.68
CA GLU A 204 23.64 0.58 14.31
C GLU A 204 23.80 1.99 14.90
N GLN A 205 23.19 2.98 14.24
CA GLN A 205 23.12 4.37 14.69
C GLN A 205 21.66 4.80 14.76
N SER A 206 21.27 5.48 15.84
CA SER A 206 19.92 6.02 15.99
C SER A 206 19.55 6.97 14.84
N ILE A 207 18.27 7.01 14.50
CA ILE A 207 17.73 7.91 13.47
C ILE A 207 17.77 9.34 14.01
N LYS A 208 18.52 10.21 13.34
CA LYS A 208 18.69 11.64 13.68
C LYS A 208 17.84 12.58 12.87
N TYR A 209 17.44 12.15 11.67
CA TYR A 209 16.65 12.93 10.75
C TYR A 209 15.31 12.25 10.56
N SER A 210 14.24 12.89 11.03
CA SER A 210 12.88 12.34 10.95
C SER A 210 11.85 13.45 10.81
N GLU A 211 10.59 13.08 10.56
CA GLU A 211 9.49 14.04 10.53
C GLU A 211 9.09 14.55 11.92
N SER A 212 9.38 13.78 12.97
CA SER A 212 9.07 14.14 14.37
C SER A 212 10.14 15.01 15.03
N GLU A 213 11.32 15.13 14.44
CA GLU A 213 12.35 16.06 14.88
C GLU A 213 11.92 17.53 14.67
N LEU A 214 12.51 18.43 15.46
CA LEU A 214 12.33 19.87 15.31
C LEU A 214 13.56 20.52 14.66
N PHE A 215 13.45 21.80 14.32
CA PHE A 215 14.56 22.61 13.79
C PHE A 215 15.33 21.95 12.62
N PHE A 216 16.66 21.85 12.69
CA PHE A 216 17.48 21.44 11.55
C PHE A 216 17.60 19.92 11.40
N GLU A 217 17.17 19.16 12.41
CA GLU A 217 17.06 17.70 12.39
C GLU A 217 15.75 17.23 11.75
N ASN A 218 14.73 18.11 11.68
CA ASN A 218 13.51 17.83 10.93
C ASN A 218 13.82 17.59 9.44
N VAL A 219 13.55 16.39 8.94
CA VAL A 219 13.97 15.96 7.60
C VAL A 219 13.45 16.88 6.49
N ARG A 220 12.19 17.35 6.59
CA ARG A 220 11.58 18.25 5.60
C ARG A 220 12.32 19.60 5.56
N ARG A 221 12.67 20.13 6.74
CA ARG A 221 13.41 21.39 6.87
C ARG A 221 14.86 21.25 6.44
N TYR A 222 15.52 20.18 6.88
CA TYR A 222 16.88 19.87 6.51
C TYR A 222 17.03 19.83 4.99
N LEU A 223 16.25 18.98 4.32
CA LEU A 223 16.28 18.91 2.85
C LEU A 223 15.89 20.22 2.18
N ARG A 224 14.93 20.99 2.72
CA ARG A 224 14.57 22.30 2.16
C ARG A 224 15.74 23.29 2.16
N MET A 225 16.59 23.29 3.19
CA MET A 225 17.76 24.17 3.25
C MET A 225 18.85 23.75 2.25
N HIS A 226 19.00 22.45 2.01
CA HIS A 226 19.99 21.91 1.06
C HIS A 226 19.52 21.96 -0.40
N TYR A 227 18.21 21.81 -0.65
CA TYR A 227 17.59 21.80 -1.97
C TYR A 227 16.45 22.85 -2.07
N PRO A 228 16.76 24.15 -1.99
CA PRO A 228 15.76 25.21 -1.89
C PRO A 228 14.81 25.29 -3.09
N MET A 229 15.26 24.87 -4.28
CA MET A 229 14.47 24.92 -5.52
C MET A 229 13.72 23.61 -5.84
N ALA A 230 13.99 22.52 -5.10
CA ALA A 230 13.34 21.23 -5.35
C ALA A 230 11.89 21.25 -4.86
N ILE A 231 10.96 20.82 -5.72
CA ILE A 231 9.55 20.64 -5.32
C ILE A 231 9.45 19.21 -4.80
N PHE A 232 9.48 19.04 -3.48
CA PHE A 232 9.38 17.71 -2.88
C PHE A 232 7.98 17.12 -3.08
N GLY A 233 7.93 15.82 -3.35
CA GLY A 233 6.73 15.02 -3.18
C GLY A 233 6.67 14.42 -1.79
N ASP A 234 6.22 13.18 -1.71
CA ASP A 234 6.05 12.53 -0.41
C ASP A 234 7.41 12.02 0.10
N PHE A 235 7.49 11.87 1.42
CA PHE A 235 8.68 11.40 2.11
C PHE A 235 8.42 9.95 2.45
N SER A 236 9.10 9.05 1.76
CA SER A 236 8.96 7.61 1.94
C SER A 236 10.05 7.13 2.90
N PHE A 237 9.67 6.68 4.10
CA PHE A 237 10.60 5.97 4.98
C PHE A 237 10.80 4.55 4.46
N GLU A 238 12.03 4.20 4.15
CA GLU A 238 12.44 2.89 3.60
C GLU A 238 13.70 2.40 4.30
N VAL A 239 14.03 1.12 4.14
CA VAL A 239 15.27 0.55 4.65
C VAL A 239 15.97 -0.21 3.54
N ASP A 240 17.30 -0.09 3.48
CA ASP A 240 18.08 -0.88 2.53
C ASP A 240 18.16 -2.35 2.95
N GLU A 241 18.78 -3.18 2.13
CA GLU A 241 18.97 -4.61 2.37
C GLU A 241 19.77 -4.94 3.66
N GLN A 242 20.52 -3.98 4.20
CA GLN A 242 21.27 -4.09 5.45
C GLN A 242 20.44 -3.63 6.67
N GLY A 243 19.26 -3.05 6.46
CA GLY A 243 18.40 -2.50 7.51
C GLY A 243 18.76 -1.06 7.91
N VAL A 244 19.54 -0.35 7.09
CA VAL A 244 19.85 1.06 7.31
C VAL A 244 18.65 1.91 6.86
N PRO A 245 18.14 2.82 7.71
CA PRO A 245 16.97 3.60 7.38
C PRO A 245 17.27 4.81 6.50
N TYR A 246 16.44 5.03 5.50
CA TYR A 246 16.51 6.12 4.54
C TYR A 246 15.17 6.84 4.39
N TRP A 247 15.26 8.13 4.07
CA TRP A 247 14.15 8.89 3.52
C TRP A 247 14.34 9.02 2.01
N ILE A 248 13.41 8.48 1.24
CA ILE A 248 13.32 8.60 -0.21
C ILE A 248 12.30 9.70 -0.52
N VAL A 249 12.75 10.76 -1.19
CA VAL A 249 11.94 11.95 -1.44
C VAL A 249 11.93 12.25 -2.93
N SER A 250 10.76 12.17 -3.54
CA SER A 250 10.60 12.48 -4.95
C SER A 250 10.76 13.98 -5.22
N VAL A 251 11.39 14.32 -6.34
CA VAL A 251 11.50 15.71 -6.82
C VAL A 251 10.57 15.89 -8.01
N ARG A 252 9.45 16.57 -7.76
CA ARG A 252 8.41 16.86 -8.72
C ARG A 252 8.80 18.00 -9.67
N HIS A 253 8.22 17.97 -10.86
CA HIS A 253 8.24 19.06 -11.84
C HIS A 253 6.93 19.06 -12.64
N ASN A 254 6.62 20.17 -13.28
CA ASN A 254 5.42 20.30 -14.11
C ASN A 254 5.80 20.25 -15.59
N THR A 255 5.14 19.38 -16.34
CA THR A 255 5.37 19.18 -17.78
C THR A 255 4.42 20.00 -18.67
N ILE A 256 3.30 20.49 -18.11
CA ILE A 256 2.26 21.22 -18.84
C ILE A 256 2.08 22.61 -18.26
N GLY A 257 2.48 23.63 -19.02
CA GLY A 257 2.47 25.01 -18.54
C GLY A 257 3.37 25.19 -17.32
N LEU A 258 2.95 25.99 -16.36
CA LEU A 258 3.73 26.24 -15.13
C LEU A 258 3.29 25.35 -13.97
N PHE A 259 2.02 24.94 -13.94
CA PHE A 259 1.40 24.29 -12.79
C PHE A 259 0.74 22.94 -13.11
N GLY A 260 0.78 22.50 -14.36
CA GLY A 260 0.08 21.31 -14.83
C GLY A 260 1.01 20.14 -15.16
N GLY A 261 0.44 18.94 -15.23
CA GLY A 261 1.18 17.74 -15.61
C GLY A 261 2.33 17.42 -14.66
N THR A 262 2.06 17.44 -13.35
CA THR A 262 3.03 17.06 -12.33
C THR A 262 3.58 15.67 -12.60
N ASP A 263 4.90 15.54 -12.58
CA ASP A 263 5.61 14.28 -12.70
C ASP A 263 6.94 14.32 -11.93
N ILE A 264 7.60 13.18 -11.77
CA ILE A 264 8.85 13.08 -11.02
C ILE A 264 10.02 13.08 -12.02
N LYS A 265 11.10 13.79 -11.67
CA LYS A 265 12.32 13.88 -12.50
C LYS A 265 13.58 13.35 -11.83
N GLU A 266 13.62 13.36 -10.50
CA GLU A 266 14.78 13.03 -9.68
C GLU A 266 14.25 12.49 -8.34
N ALA A 267 15.09 11.76 -7.61
CA ALA A 267 14.82 11.35 -6.23
C ALA A 267 15.96 11.86 -5.32
N ILE A 268 15.63 12.23 -4.10
CA ILE A 268 16.61 12.55 -3.06
C ILE A 268 16.58 11.41 -2.07
N MET A 269 17.73 10.78 -1.89
CA MET A 269 17.95 9.74 -0.90
C MET A 269 18.73 10.35 0.26
N LEU A 270 18.17 10.28 1.46
CA LEU A 270 18.81 10.77 2.69
C LEU A 270 18.94 9.62 3.68
N ASN A 271 20.16 9.36 4.15
CA ASN A 271 20.39 8.43 5.25
C ASN A 271 19.86 9.06 6.54
N ALA A 272 18.88 8.40 7.16
CA ALA A 272 18.15 8.96 8.29
C ALA A 272 18.99 9.02 9.58
N THR A 273 20.11 8.29 9.62
CA THR A 273 21.03 8.25 10.78
C THR A 273 22.16 9.28 10.65
N THR A 274 22.78 9.38 9.48
CA THR A 274 23.97 10.23 9.27
C THR A 274 23.64 11.62 8.70
N GLY A 275 22.49 11.78 8.03
CA GLY A 275 22.14 13.01 7.32
C GLY A 275 22.83 13.19 5.98
N GLU A 276 23.62 12.20 5.55
CA GLU A 276 24.17 12.16 4.20
C GLU A 276 23.03 12.04 3.20
N HIS A 277 23.08 12.89 2.16
CA HIS A 277 22.03 12.95 1.17
C HIS A 277 22.61 13.04 -0.24
N GLN A 278 21.92 12.42 -1.19
CA GLN A 278 22.25 12.50 -2.60
C GLN A 278 20.99 12.72 -3.43
N LYS A 279 21.10 13.55 -4.45
CA LYS A 279 20.03 13.76 -5.43
C LYS A 279 20.41 13.00 -6.70
N LEU A 280 19.60 12.01 -7.03
CA LEU A 280 19.82 11.05 -8.09
C LEU A 280 18.82 11.29 -9.22
N LYS A 281 19.26 11.02 -10.45
CA LYS A 281 18.30 10.82 -11.54
C LYS A 281 17.56 9.51 -11.32
N LEU A 282 16.40 9.37 -11.95
CA LEU A 282 15.56 8.17 -11.80
C LEU A 282 16.30 6.88 -12.21
N GLU A 283 17.15 6.94 -13.24
CA GLU A 283 17.92 5.77 -13.68
C GLU A 283 19.08 5.40 -12.75
N GLU A 284 19.46 6.31 -11.83
CA GLU A 284 20.54 6.15 -10.86
C GLU A 284 20.02 5.71 -9.49
N VAL A 285 18.70 5.61 -9.30
CA VAL A 285 18.08 5.15 -8.06
C VAL A 285 18.38 3.65 -7.87
N PRO A 286 18.93 3.22 -6.71
CA PRO A 286 19.22 1.83 -6.44
C PRO A 286 17.98 0.93 -6.53
N GLU A 287 18.17 -0.34 -6.89
CA GLU A 287 17.08 -1.31 -7.07
C GLU A 287 16.30 -1.59 -5.77
N TRP A 288 16.96 -1.53 -4.59
CA TRP A 288 16.28 -1.74 -3.30
C TRP A 288 15.26 -0.64 -2.94
N VAL A 289 15.26 0.50 -3.64
CA VAL A 289 14.35 1.62 -3.35
C VAL A 289 13.00 1.36 -4.01
N ASP A 290 12.01 0.95 -3.23
CA ASP A 290 10.73 0.52 -3.77
C ASP A 290 9.82 1.65 -4.22
N ARG A 291 9.83 2.79 -3.50
CA ARG A 291 8.81 3.83 -3.69
C ARG A 291 9.40 5.21 -3.94
N VAL A 292 9.66 5.47 -5.22
CA VAL A 292 9.99 6.81 -5.73
C VAL A 292 8.74 7.59 -6.11
N TYR A 293 7.73 6.91 -6.66
CA TYR A 293 6.48 7.51 -7.11
C TYR A 293 5.42 7.47 -6.02
N ASP A 294 4.68 8.57 -5.90
CA ASP A 294 3.57 8.67 -4.96
C ASP A 294 2.30 8.04 -5.57
N ALA A 295 1.56 7.25 -4.80
CA ALA A 295 0.36 6.55 -5.28
C ALA A 295 -0.69 7.53 -5.84
N ASP A 296 -0.99 8.60 -5.10
CA ASP A 296 -1.97 9.60 -5.52
C ASP A 296 -1.58 10.30 -6.84
N LEU A 297 -0.28 10.48 -7.07
CA LEU A 297 0.24 11.07 -8.29
C LEU A 297 -0.03 10.16 -9.49
N VAL A 298 0.39 8.89 -9.40
CA VAL A 298 0.24 7.95 -10.51
C VAL A 298 -1.22 7.59 -10.76
N VAL A 299 -2.03 7.41 -9.71
CA VAL A 299 -3.49 7.23 -9.83
C VAL A 299 -4.14 8.44 -10.50
N GLY A 300 -3.71 9.66 -10.14
CA GLY A 300 -4.15 10.89 -10.82
C GLY A 300 -3.80 10.91 -12.30
N GLN A 301 -2.59 10.47 -12.66
CA GLN A 301 -2.13 10.38 -14.05
C GLN A 301 -2.89 9.30 -14.85
N VAL A 302 -3.19 8.14 -14.25
CA VAL A 302 -4.04 7.10 -14.86
C VAL A 302 -5.45 7.63 -15.11
N ASN A 303 -6.01 8.36 -14.15
CA ASN A 303 -7.31 9.00 -14.33
C ASN A 303 -7.28 10.07 -15.43
N TYR A 304 -6.20 10.83 -15.57
CA TYR A 304 -6.02 11.73 -16.71
C TYR A 304 -5.94 11.00 -18.04
N ASN A 305 -5.20 9.89 -18.10
CA ASN A 305 -5.13 9.00 -19.26
C ASN A 305 -6.54 8.54 -19.64
N GLY A 306 -7.23 7.84 -18.76
CA GLY A 306 -8.58 7.31 -18.99
C GLY A 306 -9.61 8.38 -19.35
N ARG A 307 -9.54 9.55 -18.72
CA ARG A 307 -10.53 10.62 -18.90
C ARG A 307 -10.34 11.40 -20.20
N TYR A 308 -9.10 11.66 -20.60
CA TYR A 308 -8.77 12.64 -21.63
C TYR A 308 -8.25 12.05 -22.95
N GLN A 309 -8.18 10.72 -23.10
CA GLN A 309 -7.79 10.07 -24.37
C GLN A 309 -8.50 10.67 -25.60
N ASN A 310 -9.83 10.83 -25.50
CA ASN A 310 -10.67 11.36 -26.57
C ASN A 310 -10.89 12.89 -26.49
N GLY A 311 -10.07 13.60 -25.71
CA GLY A 311 -10.11 15.06 -25.53
C GLY A 311 -11.10 15.55 -24.47
N PHE A 312 -10.95 16.82 -24.09
CA PHE A 312 -11.71 17.43 -22.98
C PHE A 312 -13.23 17.43 -23.21
N ILE A 313 -13.69 17.81 -24.40
CA ILE A 313 -15.12 17.91 -24.72
C ILE A 313 -15.78 16.53 -24.61
N ASN A 314 -15.12 15.46 -25.08
CA ASN A 314 -15.61 14.11 -24.90
C ASN A 314 -15.72 13.75 -23.43
N SER A 315 -14.72 14.09 -22.60
CA SER A 315 -14.73 13.76 -21.17
C SER A 315 -15.92 14.31 -20.38
N ILE A 316 -16.56 15.38 -20.87
CA ILE A 316 -17.69 16.04 -20.19
C ILE A 316 -19.03 15.68 -20.85
N PHE A 317 -19.12 15.76 -22.18
CA PHE A 317 -20.42 15.64 -22.86
C PHE A 317 -20.62 14.29 -23.55
N GLY A 318 -19.56 13.75 -24.18
CA GLY A 318 -19.67 12.52 -24.95
C GLY A 318 -19.56 11.25 -24.10
N GLN A 319 -18.69 11.31 -23.09
CA GLN A 319 -18.30 10.23 -22.18
C GLN A 319 -17.98 8.90 -22.87
N LYS A 320 -17.62 8.94 -24.16
CA LYS A 320 -17.30 7.74 -24.93
C LYS A 320 -15.89 7.26 -24.60
N GLY A 321 -15.78 6.03 -24.10
CA GLY A 321 -14.50 5.41 -23.73
C GLY A 321 -13.76 6.16 -22.63
N VAL A 322 -14.48 6.82 -21.73
CA VAL A 322 -13.90 7.52 -20.57
C VAL A 322 -13.75 6.51 -19.45
N LEU A 323 -12.50 6.30 -19.04
CA LEU A 323 -12.13 5.36 -18.00
C LEU A 323 -11.68 6.12 -16.74
N ALA A 324 -11.84 5.46 -15.59
CA ALA A 324 -11.34 5.92 -14.31
C ALA A 324 -10.81 4.71 -13.52
N THR A 325 -9.92 4.97 -12.56
CA THR A 325 -9.55 3.97 -11.57
C THR A 325 -10.73 3.69 -10.64
N THR A 326 -10.82 2.49 -10.08
CA THR A 326 -11.73 2.23 -8.96
C THR A 326 -11.28 3.02 -7.72
N GLU A 327 -12.18 3.18 -6.75
CA GLU A 327 -11.81 3.82 -5.50
C GLU A 327 -10.92 2.85 -4.70
N GLY A 328 -9.69 3.27 -4.41
CA GLY A 328 -8.71 2.46 -3.67
C GLY A 328 -7.66 1.79 -4.55
N TYR A 329 -6.61 1.33 -3.89
CA TYR A 329 -5.49 0.62 -4.48
C TYR A 329 -4.84 -0.29 -3.43
N ASN A 330 -4.04 -1.24 -3.90
CA ASN A 330 -3.17 -2.06 -3.06
C ASN A 330 -1.75 -2.08 -3.64
N TYR A 331 -0.84 -2.77 -2.98
CA TYR A 331 0.53 -2.95 -3.46
C TYR A 331 0.90 -4.43 -3.51
N LEU A 332 1.65 -4.78 -4.54
CA LEU A 332 2.21 -6.11 -4.78
C LEU A 332 3.73 -6.02 -4.84
N ALA A 333 4.44 -6.94 -4.19
CA ALA A 333 5.85 -7.12 -4.44
C ALA A 333 6.02 -8.13 -5.57
N LEU A 334 6.62 -7.71 -6.69
CA LEU A 334 6.88 -8.54 -7.88
C LEU A 334 8.30 -8.27 -8.36
N HIS A 335 9.07 -9.31 -8.66
CA HIS A 335 10.43 -9.19 -9.22
C HIS A 335 11.34 -8.22 -8.46
N ASP A 336 11.27 -8.28 -7.13
CA ASP A 336 12.02 -7.44 -6.20
C ASP A 336 11.54 -5.98 -6.08
N ASP A 337 10.54 -5.55 -6.85
CA ASP A 337 9.96 -4.20 -6.84
C ASP A 337 8.54 -4.16 -6.24
N VAL A 338 8.12 -3.00 -5.75
CA VAL A 338 6.72 -2.73 -5.37
C VAL A 338 5.92 -2.13 -6.53
N TYR A 339 4.80 -2.78 -6.85
CA TYR A 339 3.82 -2.34 -7.84
C TYR A 339 2.53 -1.88 -7.15
N LEU A 340 1.98 -0.76 -7.60
CA LEU A 340 0.63 -0.34 -7.25
C LEU A 340 -0.38 -1.08 -8.13
N TYR A 341 -1.39 -1.65 -7.49
CA TYR A 341 -2.54 -2.32 -8.09
C TYR A 341 -3.80 -1.47 -7.92
N THR A 342 -4.53 -1.21 -9.00
CA THR A 342 -5.89 -0.63 -8.94
C THR A 342 -6.72 -1.06 -10.15
N GLY A 343 -8.04 -1.23 -9.96
CA GLY A 343 -8.98 -1.56 -11.01
C GLY A 343 -9.23 -0.38 -11.96
N ILE A 344 -9.68 -0.68 -13.17
CA ILE A 344 -10.12 0.32 -14.15
C ILE A 344 -11.58 0.04 -14.53
N THR A 345 -12.41 1.07 -14.42
CA THR A 345 -13.83 1.03 -14.76
C THR A 345 -14.21 2.13 -15.77
N SER A 346 -15.37 1.95 -16.40
CA SER A 346 -16.01 2.98 -17.22
C SER A 346 -16.73 3.98 -16.32
N VAL A 347 -16.62 5.27 -16.63
CA VAL A 347 -17.38 6.32 -15.90
C VAL A 347 -18.90 6.20 -16.11
N VAL A 348 -19.32 5.40 -17.10
CA VAL A 348 -20.72 5.12 -17.39
C VAL A 348 -21.16 3.84 -16.68
N ARG A 349 -21.64 3.98 -15.44
CA ARG A 349 -22.69 3.17 -14.75
C ARG A 349 -22.68 1.63 -14.85
N ASP A 350 -21.54 0.98 -15.02
CA ASP A 350 -21.46 -0.48 -14.90
C ASP A 350 -20.55 -0.84 -13.71
N GLU A 351 -21.06 -1.63 -12.75
CA GLU A 351 -20.34 -2.19 -11.57
C GLU A 351 -19.30 -3.27 -11.97
N SER A 352 -18.73 -3.14 -13.18
CA SER A 352 -17.81 -4.08 -13.79
C SER A 352 -16.49 -3.40 -14.10
N ASN A 353 -15.40 -4.02 -13.67
CA ASN A 353 -14.06 -3.65 -14.08
C ASN A 353 -13.80 -4.18 -15.49
N ILE A 354 -13.26 -3.31 -16.34
CA ILE A 354 -12.79 -3.71 -17.68
C ILE A 354 -11.38 -4.30 -17.64
N GLY A 355 -10.72 -4.19 -16.49
CA GLY A 355 -9.35 -4.64 -16.25
C GLY A 355 -8.77 -3.97 -15.02
N PHE A 356 -7.47 -4.13 -14.84
CA PHE A 356 -6.71 -3.49 -13.77
C PHE A 356 -5.36 -3.02 -14.30
N ILE A 357 -4.66 -2.22 -13.50
CA ILE A 357 -3.35 -1.68 -13.86
C ILE A 357 -2.34 -2.03 -12.77
N LEU A 358 -1.12 -2.36 -13.20
CA LEU A 358 0.06 -2.45 -12.35
C LEU A 358 1.01 -1.33 -12.72
N ILE A 359 1.45 -0.56 -11.72
CA ILE A 359 2.39 0.54 -11.90
C ILE A 359 3.60 0.28 -11.00
N ASN A 360 4.78 0.12 -11.57
CA ASN A 360 6.02 0.01 -10.80
C ASN A 360 6.28 1.34 -10.06
N MET A 361 6.38 1.29 -8.74
CA MET A 361 6.48 2.48 -7.90
C MET A 361 7.89 3.10 -7.86
N ARG A 362 8.89 2.44 -8.45
CA ARG A 362 10.25 2.97 -8.68
C ARG A 362 10.41 3.55 -10.08
N THR A 363 9.94 2.85 -11.11
CA THR A 363 10.20 3.19 -12.53
C THR A 363 9.03 3.86 -13.26
N LYS A 364 7.81 3.82 -12.69
CA LYS A 364 6.54 4.23 -13.32
C LYS A 364 6.11 3.37 -14.52
N GLU A 365 6.80 2.27 -14.81
CA GLU A 365 6.34 1.34 -15.84
C GLU A 365 4.93 0.85 -15.54
N THR A 366 4.05 0.99 -16.53
CA THR A 366 2.60 0.85 -16.34
C THR A 366 2.05 -0.17 -17.32
N THR A 367 1.42 -1.21 -16.78
CA THR A 367 0.83 -2.29 -17.57
C THR A 367 -0.66 -2.41 -17.26
N PHE A 368 -1.49 -2.37 -18.29
CA PHE A 368 -2.92 -2.59 -18.21
C PHE A 368 -3.26 -4.01 -18.64
N TYR A 369 -4.07 -4.68 -17.83
CA TYR A 369 -4.53 -6.04 -18.08
C TYR A 369 -6.04 -6.01 -18.32
N GLY A 370 -6.44 -6.17 -19.58
CA GLY A 370 -7.84 -6.20 -20.00
C GLY A 370 -8.56 -7.48 -19.60
N ILE A 371 -8.88 -7.63 -18.31
CA ILE A 371 -9.66 -8.75 -17.79
C ILE A 371 -11.03 -8.24 -17.32
N PRO A 372 -12.13 -8.62 -18.02
CA PRO A 372 -13.47 -8.40 -17.52
C PRO A 372 -13.62 -9.08 -16.16
N SER A 373 -13.82 -8.27 -15.12
CA SER A 373 -13.88 -8.72 -13.74
C SER A 373 -14.92 -7.93 -12.96
N ALA A 374 -15.36 -8.47 -11.84
CA ALA A 374 -16.16 -7.70 -10.89
C ALA A 374 -15.33 -6.54 -10.33
N GLU A 375 -16.01 -5.43 -10.04
CA GLU A 375 -15.43 -4.33 -9.28
C GLU A 375 -14.93 -4.83 -7.91
N GLU A 376 -13.82 -4.28 -7.42
CA GLU A 376 -13.23 -4.66 -6.14
C GLU A 376 -14.24 -4.63 -4.98
N TYR A 377 -15.10 -3.61 -4.93
CA TYR A 377 -16.14 -3.49 -3.91
C TYR A 377 -17.22 -4.57 -4.01
N SER A 378 -17.52 -5.05 -5.21
CA SER A 378 -18.45 -6.16 -5.42
C SER A 378 -17.85 -7.47 -4.91
N ALA A 379 -16.54 -7.68 -5.13
CA ALA A 379 -15.81 -8.81 -4.57
C ALA A 379 -15.76 -8.75 -3.03
N MET A 380 -15.51 -7.55 -2.48
CA MET A 380 -15.57 -7.29 -1.03
C MET A 380 -16.95 -7.62 -0.45
N GLY A 381 -18.02 -7.16 -1.10
CA GLY A 381 -19.39 -7.46 -0.70
C GLY A 381 -19.69 -8.97 -0.73
N SER A 382 -19.19 -9.69 -1.74
CA SER A 382 -19.33 -11.15 -1.81
C SER A 382 -18.61 -11.87 -0.67
N ALA A 383 -17.35 -11.48 -0.41
CA ALA A 383 -16.57 -12.03 0.70
C ALA A 383 -17.22 -11.77 2.07
N GLN A 384 -17.72 -10.56 2.31
CA GLN A 384 -18.43 -10.22 3.55
C GLN A 384 -19.78 -10.93 3.64
N GLY A 385 -20.48 -11.11 2.53
CA GLY A 385 -21.73 -11.87 2.45
C GLY A 385 -21.56 -13.33 2.84
N ALA A 386 -20.41 -13.95 2.50
CA ALA A 386 -20.09 -15.33 2.85
C ALA A 386 -19.90 -15.56 4.37
N VAL A 387 -19.64 -14.49 5.13
CA VAL A 387 -19.44 -14.52 6.60
C VAL A 387 -20.29 -13.46 7.30
N GLN A 388 -21.47 -13.15 6.73
CA GLN A 388 -22.31 -12.04 7.19
C GLN A 388 -22.69 -12.17 8.68
N GLU A 389 -22.86 -13.40 9.16
CA GLU A 389 -23.18 -13.71 10.55
C GLU A 389 -22.05 -13.37 11.54
N LYS A 390 -20.81 -13.24 11.06
CA LYS A 390 -19.65 -12.84 11.86
C LYS A 390 -19.49 -11.32 11.94
N GLY A 391 -20.11 -10.57 11.03
CA GLY A 391 -19.93 -9.12 10.91
C GLY A 391 -18.50 -8.73 10.56
N TYR A 392 -17.77 -9.57 9.84
CA TYR A 392 -16.40 -9.28 9.42
C TYR A 392 -16.37 -8.33 8.22
N VAL A 393 -15.35 -7.48 8.17
CA VAL A 393 -15.11 -6.50 7.10
C VAL A 393 -13.87 -6.91 6.32
N SER A 394 -13.96 -6.87 4.99
CA SER A 394 -12.84 -7.23 4.11
C SER A 394 -11.84 -6.09 3.97
N THR A 395 -10.57 -6.43 3.73
CA THR A 395 -9.58 -5.51 3.16
C THR A 395 -9.92 -5.17 1.71
N PHE A 396 -9.29 -4.14 1.15
CA PHE A 396 -9.28 -3.94 -0.30
C PHE A 396 -8.63 -5.17 -0.95
N PRO A 397 -9.24 -5.73 -2.01
CA PRO A 397 -8.79 -6.99 -2.58
C PRO A 397 -7.45 -6.84 -3.31
N LEU A 398 -6.75 -7.95 -3.39
CA LEU A 398 -5.54 -8.14 -4.16
C LEU A 398 -5.82 -9.14 -5.26
N LEU A 399 -5.54 -8.80 -6.51
CA LEU A 399 -5.73 -9.75 -7.61
C LEU A 399 -4.51 -10.68 -7.70
N LEU A 400 -4.74 -11.97 -7.50
CA LEU A 400 -3.74 -13.03 -7.61
C LEU A 400 -3.97 -13.87 -8.86
N ASN A 401 -2.90 -14.40 -9.43
CA ASN A 401 -2.95 -15.47 -10.40
C ASN A 401 -2.94 -16.82 -9.65
N ILE A 402 -4.04 -17.58 -9.72
CA ILE A 402 -4.17 -18.92 -9.13
C ILE A 402 -4.49 -19.91 -10.26
N GLU A 403 -3.55 -20.80 -10.57
CA GLU A 403 -3.66 -21.78 -11.66
C GLU A 403 -4.08 -21.14 -13.01
N GLY A 404 -3.59 -19.93 -13.31
CA GLY A 404 -3.90 -19.19 -14.53
C GLY A 404 -5.19 -18.37 -14.47
N ASN A 405 -5.91 -18.38 -13.34
CA ASN A 405 -7.17 -17.65 -13.17
C ASN A 405 -6.98 -16.41 -12.28
N PRO A 406 -7.63 -15.29 -12.62
CA PRO A 406 -7.63 -14.09 -11.79
C PRO A 406 -8.55 -14.27 -10.58
N VAL A 407 -7.99 -14.17 -9.37
CA VAL A 407 -8.72 -14.40 -8.12
C VAL A 407 -8.43 -13.26 -7.14
N TYR A 408 -9.49 -12.64 -6.62
CA TYR A 408 -9.36 -11.63 -5.57
C TYR A 408 -9.12 -12.30 -4.22
N PHE A 409 -7.99 -11.97 -3.61
CA PHE A 409 -7.66 -12.30 -2.24
C PHE A 409 -7.99 -11.13 -1.29
N MET A 410 -8.64 -11.45 -0.17
CA MET A 410 -8.96 -10.49 0.89
C MET A 410 -8.75 -11.10 2.26
N SER A 411 -8.29 -10.29 3.20
CA SER A 411 -8.33 -10.61 4.62
C SER A 411 -9.64 -10.11 5.23
N LEU A 412 -10.29 -10.95 6.04
CA LEU A 412 -11.53 -10.64 6.73
C LEU A 412 -11.23 -10.33 8.19
N LYS A 413 -11.61 -9.13 8.62
CA LYS A 413 -11.28 -8.55 9.92
C LYS A 413 -12.53 -8.45 10.80
N ASP A 414 -12.36 -8.67 12.09
CA ASP A 414 -13.40 -8.37 13.07
C ASP A 414 -13.55 -6.86 13.33
N ALA A 415 -14.50 -6.48 14.18
CA ALA A 415 -14.72 -5.07 14.57
C ALA A 415 -13.53 -4.45 15.32
N ALA A 416 -12.63 -5.26 15.88
CA ALA A 416 -11.38 -4.79 16.48
C ALA A 416 -10.25 -4.62 15.44
N GLY A 417 -10.51 -4.94 14.17
CA GLY A 417 -9.56 -4.83 13.08
C GLY A 417 -8.51 -5.93 13.08
N LEU A 418 -8.78 -7.07 13.72
CA LEU A 418 -7.93 -8.26 13.72
C LEU A 418 -8.36 -9.21 12.62
N ILE A 419 -7.39 -9.73 11.86
CA ILE A 419 -7.63 -10.74 10.83
C ILE A 419 -8.14 -12.02 11.49
N LYS A 420 -9.25 -12.55 10.98
CA LYS A 420 -9.89 -13.79 11.47
C LYS A 420 -9.98 -14.86 10.41
N MET A 421 -10.20 -14.46 9.16
CA MET A 421 -10.39 -15.37 8.02
C MET A 421 -9.81 -14.75 6.76
N TYR A 422 -9.68 -15.57 5.73
CA TYR A 422 -9.27 -15.18 4.39
C TYR A 422 -10.36 -15.55 3.40
N ALA A 423 -10.54 -14.72 2.39
CA ALA A 423 -11.50 -14.94 1.31
C ALA A 423 -10.79 -14.94 -0.05
N LEU A 424 -11.20 -15.87 -0.90
CA LEU A 424 -10.86 -15.93 -2.31
C LEU A 424 -12.16 -15.81 -3.11
N VAL A 425 -12.22 -14.82 -3.99
CA VAL A 425 -13.36 -14.56 -4.86
C VAL A 425 -12.89 -14.61 -6.30
N ASP A 426 -13.53 -15.45 -7.11
CA ASP A 426 -13.24 -15.53 -8.54
C ASP A 426 -13.56 -14.18 -9.20
N ALA A 427 -12.56 -13.57 -9.87
CA ALA A 427 -12.72 -12.22 -10.38
C ALA A 427 -13.75 -12.14 -11.52
N GLN A 428 -13.95 -13.23 -12.27
CA GLN A 428 -14.90 -13.28 -13.39
C GLN A 428 -16.29 -13.74 -12.92
N ASN A 429 -16.36 -14.54 -11.87
CA ASN A 429 -17.61 -14.97 -11.24
C ASN A 429 -17.60 -14.68 -9.74
N TYR A 430 -17.86 -13.43 -9.35
CA TYR A 430 -17.80 -12.98 -7.95
C TYR A 430 -18.76 -13.71 -7.00
N GLN A 431 -19.73 -14.47 -7.50
CA GLN A 431 -20.58 -15.33 -6.67
C GLN A 431 -19.84 -16.57 -6.16
N LYS A 432 -18.75 -16.97 -6.84
CA LYS A 432 -17.85 -18.04 -6.39
C LYS A 432 -16.88 -17.48 -5.37
N VAL A 433 -17.28 -17.58 -4.10
CA VAL A 433 -16.50 -17.19 -2.94
C VAL A 433 -16.13 -18.40 -2.10
N VAL A 434 -14.88 -18.45 -1.65
CA VAL A 434 -14.37 -19.43 -0.70
C VAL A 434 -13.75 -18.69 0.48
N VAL A 435 -14.04 -19.14 1.69
CA VAL A 435 -13.46 -18.61 2.92
C VAL A 435 -12.73 -19.70 3.69
N GLY A 436 -11.65 -19.34 4.38
CA GLY A 436 -10.86 -20.25 5.22
C GLY A 436 -10.31 -19.52 6.45
N ASN A 437 -9.97 -20.24 7.52
CA ASN A 437 -9.34 -19.63 8.69
C ASN A 437 -7.86 -19.36 8.44
N THR A 438 -7.24 -20.13 7.54
CA THR A 438 -5.88 -19.93 7.04
C THR A 438 -5.89 -19.70 5.52
N LEU A 439 -4.84 -19.06 5.00
CA LEU A 439 -4.69 -18.81 3.57
C LEU A 439 -4.59 -20.15 2.81
N GLU A 440 -3.88 -21.13 3.38
CA GLU A 440 -3.75 -22.48 2.84
C GLU A 440 -5.09 -23.21 2.76
N GLU A 441 -5.96 -23.07 3.77
CA GLU A 441 -7.32 -23.61 3.74
C GLU A 441 -8.14 -23.00 2.62
N ALA A 442 -8.13 -21.66 2.49
CA ALA A 442 -8.87 -20.96 1.45
C ALA A 442 -8.39 -21.38 0.06
N LEU A 443 -7.08 -21.43 -0.17
CA LEU A 443 -6.47 -21.84 -1.45
C LEU A 443 -6.81 -23.29 -1.83
N ARG A 444 -6.69 -24.23 -0.88
CA ARG A 444 -7.05 -25.63 -1.11
C ARG A 444 -8.53 -25.78 -1.46
N ALA A 445 -9.40 -25.08 -0.74
CA ALA A 445 -10.83 -25.11 -1.00
C ALA A 445 -11.19 -24.46 -2.35
N PHE A 446 -10.50 -23.40 -2.76
CA PHE A 446 -10.72 -22.72 -4.04
C PHE A 446 -10.27 -23.55 -5.25
N THR A 447 -9.09 -24.18 -5.16
CA THR A 447 -8.53 -25.05 -6.22
C THR A 447 -9.20 -26.42 -6.30
N GLY A 448 -10.14 -26.74 -5.40
CA GLY A 448 -10.75 -28.06 -5.32
C GLY A 448 -9.78 -29.17 -4.90
N ARG A 449 -8.59 -28.81 -4.39
CA ARG A 449 -7.61 -29.72 -3.80
C ARG A 449 -8.08 -30.12 -2.40
N SER A 450 -9.23 -30.78 -2.30
CA SER A 450 -9.72 -31.43 -1.07
C SER A 450 -8.92 -32.70 -0.79
N GLY A 451 -7.63 -32.55 -0.46
CA GLY A 451 -6.88 -33.51 0.33
C GLY A 451 -6.99 -33.11 1.79
N THR A 452 -7.53 -33.97 2.63
CA THR A 452 -7.57 -33.78 4.09
C THR A 452 -6.16 -33.48 4.59
N VAL A 453 -6.01 -32.48 5.46
CA VAL A 453 -4.83 -32.36 6.32
C VAL A 453 -4.83 -33.58 7.23
N THR A 454 -4.17 -34.66 6.80
CA THR A 454 -3.34 -35.40 7.74
C THR A 454 -2.12 -34.51 7.94
N GLU A 455 -1.80 -34.18 9.18
CA GLU A 455 -0.48 -33.68 9.52
C GLU A 455 0.54 -34.55 8.79
N THR A 456 1.19 -34.01 7.76
CA THR A 456 2.37 -34.63 7.18
C THR A 456 3.51 -34.42 8.17
N THR A 457 3.46 -35.20 9.24
CA THR A 457 4.68 -35.89 9.66
C THR A 457 5.19 -36.58 8.40
N PRO A 458 6.48 -36.47 8.04
CA PRO A 458 7.01 -37.20 6.89
C PRO A 458 6.89 -38.69 7.20
N GLU A 459 5.78 -39.31 6.82
CA GLU A 459 5.62 -40.75 6.91
C GLU A 459 6.37 -41.36 5.73
N GLU A 460 7.36 -42.18 6.09
CA GLU A 460 7.96 -43.17 5.22
C GLU A 460 6.87 -43.92 4.44
N PRO A 461 7.14 -44.38 3.20
CA PRO A 461 6.18 -45.17 2.44
C PRO A 461 5.74 -46.40 3.27
N LYS A 462 4.52 -46.36 3.80
CA LYS A 462 3.94 -47.49 4.54
C LYS A 462 3.71 -48.65 3.59
N GLU A 463 4.19 -49.82 3.96
CA GLU A 463 4.02 -51.05 3.19
C GLU A 463 2.53 -51.41 3.08
N GLU A 464 2.03 -51.56 1.85
CA GLU A 464 0.65 -51.99 1.58
C GLU A 464 0.57 -53.52 1.61
N PHE A 465 -0.40 -54.06 2.35
CA PHE A 465 -0.67 -55.49 2.42
C PHE A 465 -2.00 -55.83 1.75
N ASP A 466 -2.08 -57.01 1.12
CA ASP A 466 -3.32 -57.51 0.54
C ASP A 466 -4.29 -57.97 1.65
N ILE A 467 -5.55 -57.60 1.53
CA ILE A 467 -6.65 -58.06 2.37
C ILE A 467 -7.61 -58.87 1.52
N GLN A 468 -7.82 -60.12 1.93
CA GLN A 468 -8.95 -60.94 1.50
C GLN A 468 -9.58 -61.57 2.74
N GLY A 469 -10.91 -61.64 2.79
CA GLY A 469 -11.61 -62.34 3.86
C GLY A 469 -13.09 -62.08 3.91
N LYS A 470 -13.78 -62.93 4.67
CA LYS A 470 -15.22 -62.87 4.88
C LYS A 470 -15.57 -62.01 6.10
N ILE A 471 -16.51 -61.08 5.94
CA ILE A 471 -16.92 -60.17 7.02
C ILE A 471 -17.66 -60.95 8.11
N THR A 472 -17.19 -60.84 9.36
CA THR A 472 -17.87 -61.40 10.54
C THR A 472 -18.67 -60.34 11.29
N ASP A 473 -18.24 -59.08 11.25
CA ASP A 473 -18.97 -57.94 11.81
C ASP A 473 -18.60 -56.66 11.05
N ILE A 474 -19.56 -55.74 10.94
CA ILE A 474 -19.36 -54.44 10.33
C ILE A 474 -20.18 -53.38 11.08
N GLN A 475 -19.52 -52.31 11.52
CA GLN A 475 -20.12 -51.19 12.23
C GLN A 475 -19.71 -49.88 11.56
N ASN A 476 -20.60 -48.90 11.49
CA ASN A 476 -20.27 -47.59 10.95
C ASN A 476 -20.31 -46.50 12.04
N VAL A 477 -19.35 -45.57 11.97
CA VAL A 477 -19.24 -44.42 12.88
C VAL A 477 -19.04 -43.17 12.04
N VAL A 478 -19.72 -42.09 12.40
CA VAL A 478 -19.50 -40.76 11.79
C VAL A 478 -18.47 -40.02 12.64
N MET A 479 -17.32 -39.70 12.06
CA MET A 479 -16.25 -38.92 12.67
C MET A 479 -15.88 -37.77 11.71
N ASP A 480 -15.90 -36.53 12.21
CA ASP A 480 -15.56 -35.32 11.45
C ASP A 480 -16.32 -35.21 10.11
N GLY A 481 -17.63 -35.50 10.13
CA GLY A 481 -18.51 -35.43 8.96
C GLY A 481 -18.29 -36.53 7.92
N ASN A 482 -17.35 -37.46 8.14
CA ASN A 482 -17.11 -38.62 7.28
C ASN A 482 -17.58 -39.90 7.96
N THR A 483 -18.15 -40.82 7.18
CA THR A 483 -18.55 -42.15 7.67
C THR A 483 -17.39 -43.12 7.51
N TYR A 484 -17.02 -43.79 8.61
CA TYR A 484 -16.03 -44.86 8.66
C TYR A 484 -16.69 -46.19 8.98
N PHE A 485 -16.25 -47.25 8.31
CA PHE A 485 -16.69 -48.62 8.50
C PHE A 485 -15.59 -49.42 9.19
N TYR A 486 -15.92 -49.99 10.34
CA TYR A 486 -15.09 -50.91 11.10
C TYR A 486 -15.50 -52.33 10.76
N ILE A 487 -14.57 -53.12 10.24
CA ILE A 487 -14.81 -54.44 9.65
C ILE A 487 -13.95 -55.46 10.39
N LEU A 488 -14.58 -56.54 10.85
CA LEU A 488 -13.91 -57.74 11.34
C LEU A 488 -13.99 -58.84 10.28
N LEU A 489 -12.89 -59.56 10.11
CA LEU A 489 -12.78 -60.64 9.14
C LEU A 489 -12.61 -62.01 9.82
N ASP A 490 -13.21 -63.03 9.22
CA ASP A 490 -13.11 -64.40 9.69
C ASP A 490 -11.64 -64.86 9.75
N GLY A 491 -11.26 -65.49 10.86
CA GLY A 491 -9.89 -65.92 11.12
C GLY A 491 -8.88 -64.80 11.43
N ARG A 492 -9.29 -63.53 11.54
CA ARG A 492 -8.42 -62.41 11.92
C ARG A 492 -8.92 -61.70 13.18
N SER A 493 -7.99 -61.40 14.09
CA SER A 493 -8.25 -60.64 15.32
C SER A 493 -8.19 -59.12 15.13
N ASP A 494 -7.67 -58.68 13.99
CA ASP A 494 -7.39 -57.27 13.74
C ASP A 494 -8.62 -56.54 13.19
N ILE A 495 -8.70 -55.24 13.48
CA ILE A 495 -9.80 -54.37 13.08
C ILE A 495 -9.41 -53.65 11.79
N PHE A 496 -10.23 -53.76 10.75
CA PHE A 496 -10.03 -53.05 9.49
C PHE A 496 -10.97 -51.85 9.38
N VAL A 497 -10.43 -50.66 9.11
CA VAL A 497 -11.18 -49.41 9.04
C VAL A 497 -11.16 -48.89 7.60
N ALA A 498 -12.32 -48.62 7.03
CA ALA A 498 -12.46 -48.04 5.70
C ALA A 498 -13.29 -46.76 5.74
N SER A 499 -12.77 -45.66 5.19
CA SER A 499 -13.59 -44.47 4.94
C SER A 499 -14.57 -44.74 3.80
N ILE A 500 -15.77 -44.17 3.84
CA ILE A 500 -16.73 -44.22 2.71
C ILE A 500 -16.10 -43.79 1.38
N LYS A 501 -15.09 -42.90 1.42
CA LYS A 501 -14.32 -42.44 0.26
C LYS A 501 -13.53 -43.54 -0.46
N VAL A 502 -13.26 -44.66 0.22
CA VAL A 502 -12.51 -45.80 -0.35
C VAL A 502 -13.37 -46.58 -1.35
N SER A 503 -14.67 -46.72 -1.08
CA SER A 503 -15.61 -47.40 -1.97
C SER A 503 -17.07 -47.10 -1.62
N GLU A 504 -17.83 -46.67 -2.62
CA GLU A 504 -19.28 -46.48 -2.53
C GLU A 504 -20.06 -47.79 -2.24
N LYS A 505 -19.40 -48.96 -2.33
CA LYS A 505 -19.99 -50.26 -1.98
C LYS A 505 -20.07 -50.50 -0.46
N LEU A 506 -19.30 -49.77 0.34
CA LEU A 506 -19.18 -49.99 1.80
C LEU A 506 -20.53 -50.01 2.55
N PRO A 507 -21.50 -49.11 2.29
CA PRO A 507 -22.80 -49.14 2.97
C PRO A 507 -23.66 -50.38 2.65
N PHE A 508 -23.31 -51.12 1.60
CA PHE A 508 -24.09 -52.27 1.11
C PHE A 508 -23.49 -53.61 1.53
N LEU A 509 -22.28 -53.62 2.12
CA LEU A 509 -21.64 -54.82 2.63
C LEU A 509 -22.40 -55.38 3.83
N LYS A 510 -22.51 -56.71 3.90
CA LYS A 510 -23.20 -57.44 4.97
C LYS A 510 -22.28 -58.48 5.60
N ILE A 511 -22.65 -58.89 6.81
CA ILE A 511 -22.03 -60.05 7.46
C ILE A 511 -22.14 -61.25 6.53
N GLY A 512 -21.00 -61.85 6.21
CA GLY A 512 -20.88 -62.97 5.29
C GLY A 512 -20.40 -62.63 3.88
N ASP A 513 -20.31 -61.35 3.51
CA ASP A 513 -19.74 -60.94 2.23
C ASP A 513 -18.20 -61.09 2.25
N GLU A 514 -17.61 -61.35 1.09
CA GLU A 514 -16.17 -61.44 0.91
C GLU A 514 -15.63 -60.13 0.35
N ILE A 515 -14.57 -59.60 0.98
CA ILE A 515 -13.90 -58.38 0.52
C ILE A 515 -12.48 -58.72 0.05
N GLN A 516 -12.03 -58.00 -0.99
CA GLN A 516 -10.67 -58.04 -1.48
C GLN A 516 -10.15 -56.61 -1.66
N GLY A 517 -8.90 -56.35 -1.30
CA GLY A 517 -8.36 -55.00 -1.31
C GLY A 517 -6.93 -54.88 -0.79
N ARG A 518 -6.55 -53.66 -0.41
CA ARG A 518 -5.28 -53.37 0.24
C ARG A 518 -5.44 -52.53 1.49
N TYR A 519 -4.60 -52.78 2.49
CA TYR A 519 -4.59 -52.03 3.73
C TYR A 519 -3.16 -51.63 4.13
N VAL A 520 -3.09 -50.65 5.03
CA VAL A 520 -1.86 -50.26 5.73
C VAL A 520 -2.07 -50.41 7.23
N GLU A 521 -1.02 -50.78 7.97
CA GLU A 521 -1.09 -50.83 9.43
C GLU A 521 -1.11 -49.40 10.01
N LYS A 522 -2.14 -49.07 10.79
CA LYS A 522 -2.28 -47.74 11.40
C LYS A 522 -1.71 -47.74 12.82
N TYR A 523 -2.11 -48.74 13.61
CA TYR A 523 -1.58 -49.06 14.93
C TYR A 523 -1.63 -50.58 15.11
N LYS A 524 -0.92 -51.12 16.11
CA LYS A 524 -0.91 -52.56 16.37
C LYS A 524 -2.35 -53.13 16.52
N GLY A 525 -2.76 -53.96 15.57
CA GLY A 525 -4.09 -54.60 15.53
C GLY A 525 -5.21 -53.76 14.91
N VAL A 526 -4.90 -52.57 14.36
CA VAL A 526 -5.85 -51.72 13.63
C VAL A 526 -5.25 -51.29 12.30
N HIS A 527 -5.94 -51.65 11.22
CA HIS A 527 -5.51 -51.52 9.84
C HIS A 527 -6.44 -50.60 9.08
N GLU A 528 -5.91 -49.73 8.22
CA GLU A 528 -6.68 -48.82 7.37
C GLU A 528 -6.74 -49.37 5.94
N ILE A 529 -7.96 -49.64 5.45
CA ILE A 529 -8.17 -50.14 4.09
C ILE A 529 -8.04 -48.96 3.11
N MET A 530 -7.07 -49.06 2.20
CA MET A 530 -6.77 -48.04 1.21
C MET A 530 -7.54 -48.25 -0.09
N ARG A 531 -7.86 -49.50 -0.44
CA ARG A 531 -8.60 -49.87 -1.66
C ARG A 531 -9.45 -51.11 -1.44
N LEU A 532 -10.66 -51.11 -1.99
CA LEU A 532 -11.56 -52.28 -2.09
C LEU A 532 -11.92 -52.52 -3.55
N GLN A 533 -11.95 -53.79 -3.96
CA GLN A 533 -12.31 -54.22 -5.33
C GLN A 533 -13.83 -54.42 -5.49
#